data_AF-A0A352PVE1-F1
#
_entry.id   AF-A0A352PVE1-F1
#
_cell.length_a   1.000
_cell.length_b   1.000
_cell.length_c   1.000
_cell.angle_alpha   90.00
_cell.angle_beta   90.00
_cell.angle_gamma   90.00
#
_symmetry.space_group_name_H-M   'P 1'
#
loop_
_entity.id
_entity.type
_entity.pdbx_description
1 polymer ?
#
loop_
_entity_poly.entity_id
_entity_poly.type
_entity_poly.pdbx_seq_one_letter_code
_entity_poly.pdbx_strand_id
1 'polypeptide(L)'
;RDPAEVPVFVLPDHPLLDKPTVGEIKRALGAEMLHGDAQRLDREVAHFKVAAMELPNFLDHLEEGSLVITPGDRSDIIVGTLVADAATSYPAVAGIILTGGFRPVPQLQRLFEGLRRSPVPVLSVKSDTFATATRVSSLSPEIDPENQRKIAGALGVFESNVDLSHLEQRIAVMHSARVTPLMFQHNLMGRARSKRRHIVLPEGTEERILRAAEIIGLRDVVDITLLGNPETIEEKATALGLSLGGMKIIDPTMSELREEFGQTYFELRKHKGISLQMAFDAMADVSYFGTMMVHRGFADGMVSGAVHTTQHTIRPALEFIRTRPGCSIVSSVFFMCLPDRVLVYGDCAINPDPNAEQLADIAISSAETARSFGIEPRIAMLSYSTGESGK
;
A
#
# COMPACT_ATOMS: atom_id res chain seq x y z
N ARG A 1 27.45 34.76 -8.98
CA ARG A 1 26.06 34.33 -9.25
C ARG A 1 25.20 35.09 -8.27
N ASP A 2 24.22 35.83 -8.76
CA ASP A 2 23.35 36.69 -7.95
C ASP A 2 22.56 35.82 -6.95
N PRO A 3 22.62 36.08 -5.62
CA PRO A 3 21.87 35.30 -4.63
C PRO A 3 20.34 35.40 -4.81
N ALA A 4 19.84 36.30 -5.65
CA ALA A 4 18.42 36.47 -5.96
C ALA A 4 17.80 35.34 -6.81
N GLU A 5 18.58 34.39 -7.34
CA GLU A 5 18.07 33.32 -8.21
C GLU A 5 18.04 31.93 -7.55
N VAL A 6 18.13 31.78 -6.23
CA VAL A 6 17.97 30.45 -5.60
C VAL A 6 16.48 30.12 -5.44
N PRO A 7 15.93 29.06 -6.07
CA PRO A 7 14.53 28.71 -5.89
C PRO A 7 14.33 28.33 -4.42
N VAL A 8 13.33 28.93 -3.81
CA VAL A 8 12.91 28.64 -2.44
C VAL A 8 11.61 27.87 -2.53
N PHE A 9 11.60 26.67 -1.98
CA PHE A 9 10.41 25.83 -1.85
C PHE A 9 10.02 25.75 -0.38
N VAL A 10 8.72 25.76 -0.09
CA VAL A 10 8.18 25.64 1.26
C VAL A 10 7.48 24.30 1.34
N LEU A 11 7.85 23.50 2.34
CA LEU A 11 7.20 22.22 2.62
C LEU A 11 6.24 22.41 3.79
N PRO A 12 4.96 22.03 3.66
CA PRO A 12 4.03 22.05 4.78
C PRO A 12 4.39 21.00 5.82
N ASP A 13 4.03 21.25 7.07
CA ASP A 13 4.10 20.24 8.12
C ASP A 13 3.16 19.08 7.77
N HIS A 14 3.65 17.85 7.97
CA HIS A 14 2.89 16.64 7.68
C HIS A 14 2.73 15.79 8.95
N PRO A 15 1.49 15.46 9.38
CA PRO A 15 1.24 14.77 10.65
C PRO A 15 2.03 13.47 10.84
N LEU A 16 2.24 12.72 9.75
CA LEU A 16 3.00 11.46 9.76
C LEU A 16 4.50 11.67 10.00
N LEU A 17 5.06 12.80 9.56
CA LEU A 17 6.49 13.10 9.68
C LEU A 17 6.83 13.77 11.02
N ASP A 18 5.87 14.48 11.59
CA ASP A 18 6.01 15.19 12.87
C ASP A 18 5.86 14.29 14.11
N LYS A 19 5.32 13.07 13.92
CA LYS A 19 5.06 12.14 15.02
C LYS A 19 6.12 11.05 15.12
N PRO A 20 6.58 10.72 16.33
CA PRO A 20 7.48 9.58 16.51
C PRO A 20 6.72 8.26 16.38
N THR A 21 7.40 7.21 15.95
CA THR A 21 6.83 5.85 15.96
C THR A 21 7.08 5.13 17.27
N VAL A 22 6.32 4.07 17.54
CA VAL A 22 6.56 3.20 18.71
C VAL A 22 7.98 2.62 18.69
N GLY A 23 8.50 2.28 17.50
CA GLY A 23 9.87 1.79 17.30
C GLY A 23 10.95 2.82 17.62
N GLU A 24 10.74 4.07 17.21
CA GLU A 24 11.64 5.19 17.57
C GLU A 24 11.67 5.41 19.09
N ILE A 25 10.50 5.41 19.73
CA ILE A 25 10.38 5.55 21.18
C ILE A 25 11.06 4.38 21.88
N LYS A 26 10.84 3.14 21.42
CA LYS A 26 11.49 1.94 21.95
C LYS A 26 13.02 2.09 21.92
N ARG A 27 13.59 2.54 20.80
CA ARG A 27 15.05 2.74 20.68
C ARG A 27 15.56 3.86 21.57
N ALA A 28 14.90 5.02 21.54
CA ALA A 28 15.33 6.18 22.30
C ALA A 28 15.28 5.94 23.82
N LEU A 29 14.30 5.16 24.30
CA LEU A 29 14.19 4.78 25.70
C LEU A 29 15.07 3.58 26.09
N GLY A 30 15.60 2.83 25.12
CA GLY A 30 16.25 1.54 25.36
C GLY A 30 15.27 0.50 25.93
N ALA A 31 14.01 0.54 25.48
CA ALA A 31 12.93 -0.28 26.02
C ALA A 31 13.00 -1.75 25.54
N GLU A 32 12.66 -2.67 26.43
CA GLU A 32 12.47 -4.10 26.12
C GLU A 32 11.03 -4.31 25.65
N MET A 33 10.83 -5.00 24.54
CA MET A 33 9.48 -5.37 24.09
C MET A 33 9.08 -6.69 24.74
N LEU A 34 8.05 -6.65 25.58
CA LEU A 34 7.56 -7.82 26.32
C LEU A 34 6.51 -8.60 25.52
N HIS A 35 5.70 -7.91 24.72
CA HIS A 35 4.62 -8.49 23.91
C HIS A 35 4.30 -7.58 22.71
N GLY A 36 3.56 -8.13 21.74
CA GLY A 36 3.03 -7.43 20.56
C GLY A 36 3.68 -7.86 19.25
N ASP A 37 3.26 -7.23 18.15
CA ASP A 37 3.81 -7.47 16.82
C ASP A 37 4.90 -6.44 16.50
N ALA A 38 6.04 -6.91 15.97
CA ALA A 38 7.11 -6.04 15.51
C ALA A 38 6.65 -5.12 14.37
N GLN A 39 5.68 -5.55 13.54
CA GLN A 39 5.13 -4.72 12.47
C GLN A 39 4.36 -3.51 12.99
N ARG A 40 3.82 -3.55 14.22
CA ARG A 40 3.16 -2.38 14.84
C ARG A 40 4.15 -1.37 15.42
N LEU A 41 5.45 -1.65 15.42
CA LEU A 41 6.45 -0.65 15.83
C LEU A 41 6.52 0.54 14.88
N ASP A 42 6.08 0.39 13.63
CA ASP A 42 6.05 1.46 12.63
C ASP A 42 4.83 2.38 12.77
N ARG A 43 3.91 2.08 13.69
CA ARG A 43 2.73 2.91 13.96
C ARG A 43 3.15 4.22 14.60
N GLU A 44 2.60 5.34 14.12
CA GLU A 44 2.83 6.64 14.73
C GLU A 44 2.13 6.75 16.08
N VAL A 45 2.75 7.49 17.00
CA VAL A 45 2.13 7.87 18.26
C VAL A 45 1.53 9.26 18.10
N ALA A 46 0.20 9.33 18.13
CA ALA A 46 -0.52 10.58 18.02
C ALA A 46 -0.64 11.32 19.35
N HIS A 47 -0.82 10.56 20.44
CA HIS A 47 -1.08 11.12 21.77
C HIS A 47 -0.33 10.31 22.83
N PHE A 48 0.18 10.99 23.85
CA PHE A 48 0.76 10.34 25.02
C PHE A 48 -0.23 10.39 26.18
N LYS A 49 -0.52 9.24 26.80
CA LYS A 49 -1.49 9.13 27.90
C LYS A 49 -0.84 8.51 29.12
N VAL A 50 -0.64 9.31 30.16
CA VAL A 50 -0.18 8.80 31.46
C VAL A 50 -1.38 8.29 32.24
N ALA A 51 -1.46 6.98 32.46
CA ALA A 51 -2.59 6.34 33.11
C ALA A 51 -2.50 6.43 34.64
N ALA A 52 -2.83 7.59 35.19
CA ALA A 52 -2.89 7.82 36.63
C ALA A 52 -4.25 7.46 37.24
N MET A 53 -5.34 7.61 36.48
CA MET A 53 -6.71 7.36 36.94
C MET A 53 -7.03 5.86 37.07
N GLU A 54 -8.14 5.54 37.72
CA GLU A 54 -8.75 4.20 37.63
C GLU A 54 -9.25 3.91 36.22
N LEU A 55 -9.32 2.63 35.86
CA LEU A 55 -9.62 2.17 34.51
C LEU A 55 -10.86 2.82 33.87
N PRO A 56 -12.04 2.91 34.53
CA PRO A 56 -13.23 3.49 33.89
C PRO A 56 -13.01 4.92 33.39
N ASN A 57 -12.42 5.78 34.22
CA ASN A 57 -12.16 7.17 33.86
C ASN A 57 -11.02 7.30 32.84
N PHE A 58 -10.04 6.39 32.89
CA PHE A 58 -8.95 6.38 31.92
C PHE A 58 -9.44 6.07 30.50
N LEU A 59 -10.42 5.16 30.36
CA LEU A 59 -10.95 4.75 29.05
C LEU A 59 -11.61 5.92 28.30
N ASP A 60 -12.23 6.86 28.99
CA ASP A 60 -12.83 8.07 28.40
C ASP A 60 -11.77 9.04 27.81
N HIS A 61 -10.49 8.82 28.10
CA HIS A 61 -9.38 9.63 27.63
C HIS A 61 -8.51 8.94 26.57
N LEU A 62 -8.84 7.71 26.18
CA LEU A 62 -8.19 7.04 25.08
C LEU A 62 -8.58 7.71 23.75
N GLU A 63 -7.58 7.94 22.92
CA GLU A 63 -7.71 8.49 21.57
C GLU A 63 -6.97 7.59 20.57
N GLU A 64 -7.34 7.69 19.29
CA GLU A 64 -6.70 6.92 18.22
C GLU A 64 -5.19 7.18 18.18
N GLY A 65 -4.40 6.11 18.18
CA GLY A 65 -2.93 6.21 18.20
C GLY A 65 -2.34 6.67 19.54
N SER A 66 -3.08 6.50 20.65
CA SER A 66 -2.54 6.76 22.00
C SER A 66 -1.43 5.78 22.37
N LEU A 67 -0.33 6.30 22.92
CA LEU A 67 0.68 5.53 23.63
C LEU A 67 0.44 5.67 25.13
N VAL A 68 0.06 4.56 25.75
CA VAL A 68 -0.31 4.51 27.17
C VAL A 68 0.93 4.29 28.01
N ILE A 69 1.23 5.19 28.94
CA ILE A 69 2.36 5.11 29.87
C ILE A 69 1.80 4.81 31.25
N THR A 70 2.16 3.66 31.83
CA THR A 70 1.63 3.21 33.12
C THR A 70 2.69 2.43 33.91
N PRO A 71 2.69 2.47 35.25
CA PRO A 71 3.50 1.56 36.06
C PRO A 71 3.24 0.09 35.71
N GLY A 72 4.29 -0.74 35.70
CA GLY A 72 4.16 -2.16 35.30
C GLY A 72 3.30 -3.03 36.24
N ASP A 73 2.92 -2.53 37.41
CA ASP A 73 2.02 -3.16 38.39
C ASP A 73 0.54 -2.76 38.23
N ARG A 74 0.21 -1.78 37.37
CA ARG A 74 -1.17 -1.38 37.00
C ARG A 74 -1.84 -2.37 36.05
N SER A 75 -2.07 -3.58 36.54
CA SER A 75 -2.62 -4.70 35.76
C SER A 75 -3.99 -4.39 35.16
N ASP A 76 -4.81 -3.59 35.85
CA ASP A 76 -6.12 -3.11 35.38
C ASP A 76 -6.01 -2.27 34.10
N ILE A 77 -5.08 -1.31 34.07
CA ILE A 77 -4.84 -0.46 32.90
C ILE A 77 -4.29 -1.26 31.74
N ILE A 78 -3.35 -2.17 32.00
CA ILE A 78 -2.73 -2.97 30.94
C ILE A 78 -3.77 -3.84 30.25
N VAL A 79 -4.57 -4.58 31.03
CA VAL A 79 -5.63 -5.44 30.47
C VAL A 79 -6.72 -4.60 29.81
N GLY A 80 -7.18 -3.53 30.48
CA GLY A 80 -8.22 -2.67 29.95
C GLY A 80 -7.84 -2.01 28.63
N THR A 81 -6.58 -1.57 28.48
CA THR A 81 -6.07 -1.00 27.23
C THR A 81 -6.05 -2.03 26.09
N LEU A 82 -5.60 -3.26 26.36
CA LEU A 82 -5.59 -4.32 25.36
C LEU A 82 -6.99 -4.76 24.93
N VAL A 83 -7.94 -4.76 25.87
CA VAL A 83 -9.36 -5.04 25.58
C VAL A 83 -9.98 -3.90 24.79
N ALA A 84 -9.65 -2.65 25.12
CA ALA A 84 -10.10 -1.48 24.37
C ALA A 84 -9.60 -1.52 22.92
N ASP A 85 -8.31 -1.82 22.67
CA ASP A 85 -7.77 -1.96 21.30
C ASP A 85 -8.49 -3.04 20.47
N ALA A 86 -8.93 -4.11 21.13
CA ALA A 86 -9.64 -5.21 20.48
C ALA A 86 -11.14 -4.94 20.28
N ALA A 87 -11.70 -3.91 20.90
CA ALA A 87 -13.11 -3.58 20.85
C ALA A 87 -13.39 -2.55 19.75
N THR A 88 -14.38 -2.80 18.89
CA THR A 88 -14.79 -1.86 17.84
C THR A 88 -15.38 -0.55 18.38
N SER A 89 -15.80 -0.52 19.65
CA SER A 89 -16.36 0.65 20.31
C SER A 89 -15.32 1.57 20.95
N TYR A 90 -14.04 1.23 20.87
CA TYR A 90 -12.94 2.03 21.44
C TYR A 90 -11.87 2.30 20.38
N PRO A 91 -11.11 3.41 20.51
CA PRO A 91 -10.04 3.73 19.58
C PRO A 91 -8.88 2.74 19.69
N ALA A 92 -8.19 2.52 18.58
CA ALA A 92 -7.01 1.66 18.54
C ALA A 92 -5.78 2.40 19.08
N VAL A 93 -4.99 1.71 19.89
CA VAL A 93 -3.83 2.31 20.57
C VAL A 93 -2.55 2.04 19.77
N ALA A 94 -1.58 2.94 19.90
CA ALA A 94 -0.27 2.74 19.30
C ALA A 94 0.56 1.71 20.09
N GLY A 95 0.48 1.74 21.42
CA GLY A 95 1.26 0.85 22.28
C GLY A 95 1.10 1.15 23.77
N ILE A 96 1.76 0.35 24.60
CA ILE A 96 1.81 0.50 26.05
C ILE A 96 3.28 0.54 26.50
N ILE A 97 3.64 1.49 27.36
CA ILE A 97 4.93 1.56 28.06
C ILE A 97 4.72 1.30 29.54
N LEU A 98 5.39 0.26 30.04
CA LEU A 98 5.45 -0.14 31.44
C LEU A 98 6.68 0.49 32.10
N THR A 99 6.45 1.30 33.13
CA THR A 99 7.49 2.05 33.83
C THR A 99 7.89 1.39 35.15
N GLY A 100 9.00 1.85 35.74
CA GLY A 100 9.52 1.39 37.02
C GLY A 100 10.30 0.07 36.98
N GLY A 101 10.57 -0.48 35.78
CA GLY A 101 11.29 -1.74 35.62
C GLY A 101 10.55 -2.98 36.14
N PHE A 102 9.27 -2.82 36.50
CA PHE A 102 8.43 -3.92 36.91
C PHE A 102 8.09 -4.80 35.71
N ARG A 103 8.27 -6.12 35.88
CA ARG A 103 7.72 -7.09 34.94
C ARG A 103 6.29 -7.43 35.37
N PRO A 104 5.34 -7.49 34.42
CA PRO A 104 3.98 -7.97 34.67
C PRO A 104 3.99 -9.30 35.45
N VAL A 105 3.03 -9.46 36.36
CA VAL A 105 2.89 -10.69 37.16
C VAL A 105 2.74 -11.92 36.24
N PRO A 106 3.18 -13.13 36.65
CA PRO A 106 3.17 -14.31 35.79
C PRO A 106 1.80 -14.69 35.20
N GLN A 107 0.71 -14.31 35.87
CA GLN A 107 -0.66 -14.48 35.38
C GLN A 107 -0.93 -13.59 34.16
N LEU A 108 -0.47 -12.34 34.20
CA LEU A 108 -0.62 -11.38 33.11
C LEU A 108 0.30 -11.73 31.93
N GLN A 109 1.50 -12.25 32.20
CA GLN A 109 2.37 -12.79 31.15
C GLN A 109 1.73 -13.97 30.40
N ARG A 110 1.13 -14.92 31.13
CA ARG A 110 0.36 -16.02 30.52
C ARG A 110 -0.84 -15.52 29.71
N LEU A 111 -1.47 -14.43 30.15
CA LEU A 111 -2.56 -13.80 29.41
C LEU A 111 -2.04 -13.20 28.09
N PHE A 112 -0.87 -12.54 28.10
CA PHE A 112 -0.21 -12.08 26.85
C PHE A 112 0.15 -13.24 25.92
N GLU A 113 0.67 -14.35 26.44
CA GLU A 113 0.98 -15.55 25.64
C GLU A 113 -0.27 -16.20 25.01
N GLY A 114 -1.43 -16.04 25.65
CA GLY A 114 -2.73 -16.49 25.15
C GLY A 114 -3.36 -15.53 24.13
N LEU A 115 -3.09 -14.23 24.27
CA LEU A 115 -3.47 -13.16 23.33
C LEU A 115 -2.60 -13.15 22.06
N ARG A 116 -2.29 -14.31 21.46
CA ARG A 116 -1.39 -14.46 20.29
C ARG A 116 -1.75 -13.62 19.05
N ARG A 117 -2.81 -12.82 19.10
CA ARG A 117 -3.29 -11.91 18.07
C ARG A 117 -3.55 -10.48 18.56
N SER A 118 -3.18 -10.09 19.79
CA SER A 118 -3.17 -8.66 20.14
C SER A 118 -1.90 -8.06 19.56
N PRO A 119 -1.99 -7.17 18.56
CA PRO A 119 -0.80 -6.69 17.89
C PRO A 119 -0.14 -5.53 18.65
N VAL A 120 -0.76 -5.05 19.75
CA VAL A 120 -0.29 -3.89 20.52
C VAL A 120 1.08 -4.16 21.14
N PRO A 121 2.11 -3.36 20.81
CA PRO A 121 3.41 -3.44 21.44
C PRO A 121 3.32 -3.05 22.92
N VAL A 122 3.79 -3.94 23.80
CA VAL A 122 3.96 -3.67 25.24
C VAL A 122 5.45 -3.57 25.52
N LEU A 123 5.90 -2.36 25.83
CA LEU A 123 7.30 -2.02 26.08
C LEU A 123 7.55 -1.87 27.58
N SER A 124 8.77 -2.17 28.04
CA SER A 124 9.18 -1.99 29.43
C SER A 124 10.43 -1.13 29.52
N VAL A 125 10.41 -0.18 30.45
CA VAL A 125 11.52 0.72 30.77
C VAL A 125 11.80 0.73 32.26
N LYS A 126 13.05 0.98 32.62
CA LYS A 126 13.50 1.04 34.03
C LYS A 126 13.17 2.37 34.72
N SER A 127 12.99 3.44 33.95
CA SER A 127 12.67 4.78 34.47
C SER A 127 11.27 4.83 35.08
N ASP A 128 11.06 5.74 36.03
CA ASP A 128 9.73 6.03 36.57
C ASP A 128 8.81 6.68 35.53
N THR A 129 7.52 6.79 35.85
CA THR A 129 6.48 7.31 34.97
C THR A 129 6.73 8.75 34.52
N PHE A 130 7.17 9.63 35.42
CA PHE A 130 7.38 11.04 35.11
C PHE A 130 8.57 11.21 34.18
N ALA A 131 9.72 10.63 34.53
CA ALA A 131 10.92 10.68 33.70
C ALA A 131 10.69 10.06 32.31
N THR A 132 9.94 8.96 32.24
CA THR A 132 9.57 8.33 30.97
C THR A 132 8.69 9.25 30.13
N ALA A 133 7.62 9.81 30.71
CA ALA A 133 6.72 10.71 29.99
C ALA A 133 7.44 11.94 29.46
N THR A 134 8.28 12.59 30.26
CA THR A 134 9.07 13.76 29.82
C THR A 134 10.01 13.42 28.68
N ARG A 135 10.73 12.29 28.78
CA ARG A 135 11.64 11.86 27.71
C ARG A 135 10.88 11.62 26.42
N VAL A 136 9.78 10.86 26.48
CA VAL A 136 8.94 10.56 25.32
C VAL A 136 8.41 11.84 24.67
N SER A 137 7.90 12.79 25.46
CA SER A 137 7.38 14.07 24.92
C SER A 137 8.46 14.96 24.30
N SER A 138 9.73 14.74 24.65
CA SER A 138 10.88 15.51 24.13
C SER A 138 11.54 14.86 22.91
N LEU A 139 11.06 13.69 22.46
CA LEU A 139 11.65 13.00 21.31
C LEU A 139 11.34 13.76 20.03
N SER A 140 12.38 14.05 19.26
CA SER A 140 12.22 14.50 17.88
C SER A 140 11.95 13.29 16.98
N PRO A 141 10.96 13.37 16.07
CA PRO A 141 10.74 12.33 15.09
C PRO A 141 11.93 12.23 14.14
N GLU A 142 12.25 11.01 13.72
CA GLU A 142 13.26 10.76 12.67
C GLU A 142 12.60 10.05 11.49
N ILE A 143 13.27 10.03 10.33
CA ILE A 143 12.88 9.19 9.18
C ILE A 143 13.85 8.02 9.15
N ASP A 144 13.44 6.89 9.73
CA ASP A 144 14.22 5.66 9.71
C ASP A 144 14.28 5.06 8.27
N PRO A 145 15.44 4.57 7.81
CA PRO A 145 15.57 3.93 6.49
C PRO A 145 14.63 2.74 6.24
N GLU A 146 14.20 2.05 7.29
CA GLU A 146 13.29 0.91 7.20
C GLU A 146 11.81 1.32 7.28
N ASN A 147 11.51 2.56 7.69
CA ASN A 147 10.14 3.04 7.80
C ASN A 147 9.60 3.52 6.44
N GLN A 148 9.05 2.57 5.68
CA GLN A 148 8.50 2.82 4.35
C GLN A 148 7.38 3.88 4.35
N ARG A 149 6.57 3.97 5.42
CA ARG A 149 5.46 4.92 5.51
C ARG A 149 5.96 6.36 5.64
N LYS A 150 6.92 6.60 6.53
CA LYS A 150 7.58 7.93 6.66
C LYS A 150 8.32 8.33 5.41
N ILE A 151 9.04 7.40 4.79
CA ILE A 151 9.72 7.66 3.51
C ILE A 151 8.69 8.04 2.43
N ALA A 152 7.59 7.29 2.31
CA ALA A 152 6.53 7.58 1.36
C ALA A 152 5.88 8.95 1.60
N GLY A 153 5.55 9.29 2.85
CA GLY A 153 5.01 10.60 3.21
C GLY A 153 5.99 11.74 2.93
N ALA A 154 7.28 11.57 3.24
CA ALA A 154 8.31 12.56 2.96
C ALA A 154 8.48 12.80 1.46
N LEU A 155 8.53 11.72 0.67
CA LEU A 155 8.56 11.82 -0.79
C LEU A 155 7.29 12.48 -1.34
N GLY A 156 6.11 12.12 -0.85
CA GLY A 156 4.85 12.73 -1.27
C GLY A 156 4.78 14.23 -1.01
N VAL A 157 5.19 14.68 0.19
CA VAL A 157 5.28 16.11 0.54
C VAL A 157 6.30 16.82 -0.35
N PHE A 158 7.48 16.24 -0.54
CA PHE A 158 8.54 16.83 -1.36
C PHE A 158 8.10 16.96 -2.81
N GLU A 159 7.64 15.86 -3.42
CA GLU A 159 7.21 15.82 -4.82
C GLU A 159 6.00 16.77 -5.06
N SER A 160 5.15 17.01 -4.05
CA SER A 160 3.98 17.91 -4.16
C SER A 160 4.28 19.39 -4.04
N ASN A 161 5.38 19.76 -3.42
CA ASN A 161 5.67 21.16 -3.10
C ASN A 161 6.98 21.67 -3.75
N VAL A 162 7.73 20.79 -4.42
CA VAL A 162 9.00 21.13 -5.09
C VAL A 162 8.87 20.96 -6.60
N ASP A 163 9.28 21.99 -7.34
CA ASP A 163 9.45 21.89 -8.80
C ASP A 163 10.72 21.09 -9.11
N LEU A 164 10.55 19.78 -9.26
CA LEU A 164 11.63 18.85 -9.59
C LEU A 164 12.28 19.20 -10.93
N SER A 165 11.51 19.69 -11.92
CA SER A 165 12.06 20.04 -13.23
C SER A 165 13.00 21.24 -13.13
N HIS A 166 12.64 22.25 -12.35
CA HIS A 166 13.52 23.38 -12.07
C HIS A 166 14.78 22.93 -11.31
N LEU A 167 14.63 22.04 -10.33
CA LEU A 167 15.75 21.52 -9.55
C LEU A 167 16.73 20.71 -10.42
N GLU A 168 16.20 19.82 -11.28
CA GLU A 168 16.99 19.00 -12.20
C GLU A 168 17.79 19.84 -13.21
N GLN A 169 17.21 20.93 -13.75
CA GLN A 169 17.92 21.83 -14.67
C GLN A 169 19.11 22.55 -14.01
N ARG A 170 19.04 22.73 -12.69
CA ARG A 170 20.02 23.50 -11.90
C ARG A 170 21.15 22.62 -11.39
N ILE A 171 20.83 21.38 -11.03
CA ILE A 171 21.83 20.37 -10.73
C ILE A 171 22.51 20.05 -12.06
N ALA A 172 23.84 20.19 -12.14
CA ALA A 172 24.58 19.91 -13.37
C ALA A 172 24.58 18.38 -13.63
N VAL A 173 23.45 17.84 -14.09
CA VAL A 173 23.27 16.42 -14.35
C VAL A 173 23.72 16.15 -15.77
N MET A 174 24.95 15.63 -15.91
CA MET A 174 25.28 14.83 -17.09
C MET A 174 24.27 13.70 -17.16
N HIS A 175 23.39 13.73 -18.17
CA HIS A 175 22.41 12.67 -18.35
C HIS A 175 23.15 11.39 -18.71
N SER A 176 23.16 10.43 -17.80
CA SER A 176 23.69 9.10 -18.05
C SER A 176 22.79 8.40 -19.06
N ALA A 177 23.38 7.81 -20.10
CA ALA A 177 22.66 6.91 -21.01
C ALA A 177 22.21 5.61 -20.30
N ARG A 178 22.75 5.32 -19.12
CA ARG A 178 22.36 4.17 -18.28
C ARG A 178 21.19 4.53 -17.39
N VAL A 179 20.14 3.72 -17.45
CA VAL A 179 18.97 3.79 -16.58
C VAL A 179 19.11 2.72 -15.52
N THR A 180 19.32 3.14 -14.27
CA THR A 180 19.32 2.22 -13.12
C THR A 180 17.89 1.86 -12.73
N PRO A 181 17.68 0.77 -11.97
CA PRO A 181 16.35 0.39 -11.47
C PRO A 181 15.68 1.51 -10.66
N LEU A 182 16.47 2.23 -9.85
CA LEU A 182 15.97 3.34 -9.03
C LEU A 182 15.50 4.52 -9.91
N MET A 183 16.27 4.88 -10.95
CA MET A 183 15.87 5.90 -11.91
C MET A 183 14.60 5.49 -12.67
N PHE A 184 14.50 4.22 -13.06
CA PHE A 184 13.33 3.69 -13.74
C PHE A 184 12.06 3.80 -12.88
N GLN A 185 12.13 3.37 -11.61
CA GLN A 185 11.01 3.48 -10.67
C GLN A 185 10.63 4.92 -10.38
N HIS A 186 11.61 5.81 -10.16
CA HIS A 186 11.37 7.24 -9.96
C HIS A 186 10.65 7.87 -11.16
N ASN A 187 11.15 7.64 -12.38
CA ASN A 187 10.55 8.17 -13.60
C ASN A 187 9.15 7.61 -13.84
N LEU A 188 8.90 6.34 -13.51
CA LEU A 188 7.57 5.75 -13.60
C LEU A 188 6.59 6.47 -12.68
N MET A 189 6.99 6.71 -11.43
CA MET A 189 6.16 7.37 -10.42
C MET A 189 5.87 8.83 -10.78
N GLY A 190 6.90 9.58 -11.22
CA GLY A 190 6.72 10.96 -11.69
C GLY A 190 5.76 11.07 -12.87
N ARG A 191 5.83 10.13 -13.84
CA ARG A 191 4.90 10.10 -14.97
C ARG A 191 3.48 9.75 -14.55
N ALA A 192 3.30 8.74 -13.69
CA ALA A 192 1.99 8.37 -13.18
C ALA A 192 1.32 9.55 -12.47
N ARG A 193 2.09 10.28 -11.65
CA ARG A 193 1.63 11.47 -10.94
C ARG A 193 1.26 12.63 -11.87
N SER A 194 2.04 12.87 -12.92
CA SER A 194 1.74 13.92 -13.92
C SER A 194 0.44 13.68 -14.70
N LYS A 195 -0.03 12.43 -14.74
CA LYS A 195 -1.26 12.00 -15.42
C LYS A 195 -2.05 11.12 -14.48
N ARG A 196 -2.49 11.70 -13.36
CA ARG A 196 -3.24 11.00 -12.31
C ARG A 196 -4.37 10.16 -12.93
N ARG A 197 -4.34 8.86 -12.64
CA ARG A 197 -5.31 7.86 -13.09
C ARG A 197 -6.02 7.27 -11.91
N HIS A 198 -7.20 6.71 -12.15
CA HIS A 198 -7.98 6.01 -11.14
C HIS A 198 -7.80 4.50 -11.26
N ILE A 199 -7.27 3.86 -10.22
CA ILE A 199 -7.01 2.43 -10.16
C ILE A 199 -7.96 1.75 -9.17
N VAL A 200 -8.64 0.68 -9.60
CA VAL A 200 -9.44 -0.17 -8.72
C VAL A 200 -8.64 -1.39 -8.25
N LEU A 201 -8.74 -1.69 -6.96
CA LEU A 201 -8.06 -2.80 -6.28
C LEU A 201 -9.13 -3.77 -5.73
N PRO A 202 -9.41 -4.89 -6.42
CA PRO A 202 -10.49 -5.82 -6.05
C PRO A 202 -10.28 -6.55 -4.72
N GLU A 203 -9.04 -6.65 -4.27
CA GLU A 203 -8.63 -7.49 -3.14
C GLU A 203 -8.48 -6.64 -1.87
N GLY A 204 -9.47 -5.79 -1.59
CA GLY A 204 -9.38 -4.74 -0.56
C GLY A 204 -9.21 -5.23 0.87
N THR A 205 -9.41 -6.52 1.15
CA THR A 205 -9.17 -7.10 2.48
C THR A 205 -7.80 -7.76 2.62
N GLU A 206 -6.96 -7.68 1.59
CA GLU A 206 -5.63 -8.31 1.56
C GLU A 206 -4.57 -7.33 2.08
N GLU A 207 -3.71 -7.79 3.00
CA GLU A 207 -2.76 -6.93 3.71
C GLU A 207 -1.76 -6.23 2.79
N ARG A 208 -1.17 -6.94 1.82
CA ARG A 208 -0.19 -6.36 0.88
C ARG A 208 -0.86 -5.30 0.01
N ILE A 209 -2.11 -5.51 -0.39
CA ILE A 209 -2.91 -4.52 -1.14
C ILE A 209 -3.19 -3.28 -0.30
N LEU A 210 -3.61 -3.44 0.96
CA LEU A 210 -3.87 -2.32 1.86
C LEU A 210 -2.61 -1.48 2.12
N ARG A 211 -1.48 -2.14 2.40
CA ARG A 211 -0.18 -1.46 2.59
C ARG A 211 0.26 -0.72 1.33
N ALA A 212 0.14 -1.35 0.16
CA ALA A 212 0.49 -0.73 -1.10
C ALA A 212 -0.43 0.47 -1.42
N ALA A 213 -1.74 0.34 -1.17
CA ALA A 213 -2.70 1.41 -1.36
C ALA A 213 -2.36 2.63 -0.50
N GLU A 214 -2.03 2.42 0.78
CA GLU A 214 -1.60 3.50 1.66
C GLU A 214 -0.33 4.19 1.15
N ILE A 215 0.72 3.44 0.81
CA ILE A 215 1.98 4.01 0.31
C ILE A 215 1.74 4.86 -0.94
N ILE A 216 0.92 4.37 -1.87
CA ILE A 216 0.59 5.09 -3.10
C ILE A 216 -0.29 6.32 -2.83
N GLY A 217 -1.21 6.23 -1.87
CA GLY A 217 -2.01 7.35 -1.38
C GLY A 217 -1.15 8.45 -0.73
N LEU A 218 -0.20 8.07 0.13
CA LEU A 218 0.75 9.01 0.76
C LEU A 218 1.64 9.72 -0.26
N ARG A 219 1.97 9.05 -1.36
CA ARG A 219 2.74 9.63 -2.47
C ARG A 219 1.89 10.41 -3.47
N ASP A 220 0.56 10.41 -3.30
CA ASP A 220 -0.39 11.15 -4.11
C ASP A 220 -0.23 10.93 -5.63
N VAL A 221 -0.11 9.66 -6.04
CA VAL A 221 0.24 9.27 -7.43
C VAL A 221 -0.98 8.95 -8.29
N VAL A 222 -1.97 8.26 -7.70
CA VAL A 222 -3.20 7.80 -8.38
C VAL A 222 -4.39 7.91 -7.43
N ASP A 223 -5.59 7.99 -7.98
CA ASP A 223 -6.81 7.78 -7.21
C ASP A 223 -7.05 6.28 -7.06
N ILE A 224 -7.52 5.86 -5.87
CA ILE A 224 -7.70 4.44 -5.54
C ILE A 224 -9.15 4.18 -5.10
N THR A 225 -9.72 3.11 -5.66
CA THR A 225 -10.91 2.46 -5.10
C THR A 225 -10.56 1.06 -4.60
N LEU A 226 -10.89 0.75 -3.36
CA LEU A 226 -10.84 -0.61 -2.80
C LEU A 226 -12.22 -1.28 -2.97
N LEU A 227 -12.23 -2.54 -3.37
CA LEU A 227 -13.47 -3.33 -3.38
C LEU A 227 -13.53 -4.30 -2.21
N GLY A 228 -14.72 -4.43 -1.63
CA GLY A 228 -15.03 -5.35 -0.54
C GLY A 228 -15.92 -4.69 0.52
N ASN A 229 -16.21 -5.45 1.58
CA ASN A 229 -17.02 -4.96 2.69
C ASN A 229 -16.28 -3.82 3.46
N PRO A 230 -16.88 -2.62 3.57
CA PRO A 230 -16.23 -1.47 4.20
C PRO A 230 -15.77 -1.72 5.63
N GLU A 231 -16.64 -2.29 6.47
CA GLU A 231 -16.32 -2.57 7.89
C GLU A 231 -15.10 -3.49 7.99
N THR A 232 -15.07 -4.58 7.22
CA THR A 232 -13.95 -5.53 7.22
C THR A 232 -12.64 -4.88 6.74
N ILE A 233 -12.71 -4.00 5.75
CA ILE A 233 -11.54 -3.30 5.21
C ILE A 233 -10.99 -2.30 6.23
N GLU A 234 -11.87 -1.52 6.85
CA GLU A 234 -11.52 -0.53 7.87
C GLU A 234 -10.96 -1.19 9.14
N GLU A 235 -11.57 -2.28 9.61
CA GLU A 235 -11.05 -3.08 10.72
C GLU A 235 -9.63 -3.60 10.43
N LYS A 236 -9.40 -4.14 9.23
CA LYS A 236 -8.06 -4.63 8.84
C LYS A 236 -7.05 -3.50 8.71
N ALA A 237 -7.41 -2.38 8.10
CA ALA A 237 -6.53 -1.22 8.00
C ALA A 237 -6.15 -0.70 9.39
N THR A 238 -7.12 -0.55 10.29
CA THR A 238 -6.91 -0.15 11.69
C THR A 238 -6.01 -1.14 12.42
N ALA A 239 -6.24 -2.44 12.24
CA ALA A 239 -5.42 -3.48 12.82
C ALA A 239 -3.95 -3.38 12.36
N LEU A 240 -3.73 -3.07 11.08
CA LEU A 240 -2.41 -2.87 10.48
C LEU A 240 -1.80 -1.48 10.77
N GLY A 241 -2.56 -0.58 11.40
CA GLY A 241 -2.15 0.81 11.66
C GLY A 241 -2.10 1.68 10.41
N LEU A 242 -2.83 1.31 9.36
CA LEU A 242 -2.86 2.00 8.08
C LEU A 242 -3.98 3.06 8.06
N SER A 243 -3.72 4.17 7.38
CA SER A 243 -4.71 5.19 7.06
C SER A 243 -5.11 5.08 5.60
N LEU A 244 -6.34 4.68 5.33
CA LEU A 244 -6.87 4.56 3.96
C LEU A 244 -7.31 5.91 3.35
N GLY A 245 -6.86 7.04 3.92
CA GLY A 245 -7.40 8.38 3.71
C GLY A 245 -7.96 8.67 2.30
N GLY A 246 -9.17 9.23 2.23
CA GLY A 246 -9.81 9.66 0.98
C GLY A 246 -10.11 8.56 -0.06
N MET A 247 -9.61 7.33 0.10
CA MET A 247 -9.84 6.24 -0.84
C MET A 247 -11.30 5.81 -0.79
N LYS A 248 -11.89 5.56 -1.96
CA LYS A 248 -13.26 5.08 -2.02
C LYS A 248 -13.29 3.59 -1.72
N ILE A 249 -14.18 3.15 -0.83
CA ILE A 249 -14.45 1.74 -0.60
C ILE A 249 -15.83 1.42 -1.17
N ILE A 250 -15.92 0.38 -2.00
CA ILE A 250 -17.19 -0.07 -2.61
C ILE A 250 -17.39 -1.55 -2.32
N ASP A 251 -18.51 -1.89 -1.69
CA ASP A 251 -18.98 -3.28 -1.64
C ASP A 251 -19.74 -3.61 -2.93
N PRO A 252 -19.24 -4.51 -3.79
CA PRO A 252 -19.96 -4.89 -5.02
C PRO A 252 -21.35 -5.44 -4.76
N THR A 253 -21.58 -6.10 -3.62
CA THR A 253 -22.85 -6.76 -3.31
C THR A 253 -23.94 -5.76 -2.93
N MET A 254 -23.56 -4.64 -2.33
CA MET A 254 -24.43 -3.56 -1.84
C MET A 254 -24.41 -2.31 -2.72
N SER A 255 -23.57 -2.27 -3.76
CA SER A 255 -23.43 -1.10 -4.62
C SER A 255 -24.66 -0.91 -5.52
N GLU A 256 -25.14 0.34 -5.60
CA GLU A 256 -26.17 0.75 -6.56
C GLU A 256 -25.76 0.51 -8.03
N LEU A 257 -24.44 0.47 -8.31
CA LEU A 257 -23.90 0.20 -9.64
C LEU A 257 -24.08 -1.26 -10.06
N ARG A 258 -24.37 -2.18 -9.13
CA ARG A 258 -24.44 -3.62 -9.40
C ARG A 258 -25.49 -3.95 -10.45
N GLU A 259 -26.67 -3.32 -10.39
CA GLU A 259 -27.74 -3.55 -11.36
C GLU A 259 -27.37 -3.03 -12.75
N GLU A 260 -26.85 -1.81 -12.85
CA GLU A 260 -26.39 -1.20 -14.11
C GLU A 260 -25.28 -2.03 -14.77
N PHE A 261 -24.30 -2.44 -13.97
CA PHE A 261 -23.17 -3.25 -14.41
C PHE A 261 -23.63 -4.64 -14.86
N GLY A 262 -24.57 -5.22 -14.14
CA GLY A 262 -25.15 -6.51 -14.46
C GLY A 262 -25.96 -6.48 -15.75
N GLN A 263 -26.76 -5.43 -15.96
CA GLN A 263 -27.48 -5.22 -17.22
C GLN A 263 -26.50 -5.07 -18.39
N THR A 264 -25.41 -4.34 -18.19
CA THR A 264 -24.34 -4.19 -19.20
C THR A 264 -23.73 -5.54 -19.55
N TYR A 265 -23.34 -6.33 -18.54
CA TYR A 265 -22.74 -7.64 -18.74
C TYR A 265 -23.70 -8.61 -19.43
N PHE A 266 -24.99 -8.59 -19.08
CA PHE A 266 -26.03 -9.35 -19.76
C PHE A 266 -26.10 -8.98 -21.25
N GLU A 267 -26.18 -7.70 -21.60
CA GLU A 267 -26.23 -7.27 -23.01
C GLU A 267 -25.00 -7.73 -23.81
N LEU A 268 -23.81 -7.67 -23.20
CA LEU A 268 -22.56 -8.10 -23.81
C LEU A 268 -22.47 -9.61 -24.00
N ARG A 269 -23.17 -10.42 -23.19
CA ARG A 269 -23.00 -11.88 -23.10
C ARG A 269 -24.28 -12.70 -23.29
N LYS A 270 -25.44 -12.10 -23.54
CA LYS A 270 -26.71 -12.82 -23.77
C LYS A 270 -26.63 -13.81 -24.93
N HIS A 271 -25.83 -13.51 -25.96
CA HIS A 271 -25.56 -14.40 -27.08
C HIS A 271 -24.80 -15.69 -26.69
N LYS A 272 -24.21 -15.74 -25.49
CA LYS A 272 -23.57 -16.92 -24.89
C LYS A 272 -24.46 -17.64 -23.89
N GLY A 273 -25.74 -17.28 -23.79
CA GLY A 273 -26.72 -17.94 -22.92
C GLY A 273 -26.70 -17.50 -21.46
N ILE A 274 -26.07 -16.37 -21.14
CA ILE A 274 -26.10 -15.79 -19.78
C ILE A 274 -27.49 -15.21 -19.52
N SER A 275 -28.12 -15.59 -18.40
CA SER A 275 -29.37 -14.99 -17.92
C SER A 275 -29.10 -13.69 -17.17
N LEU A 276 -30.11 -12.82 -17.04
CA LEU A 276 -29.97 -11.57 -16.29
C LEU A 276 -29.56 -11.81 -14.82
N GLN A 277 -30.13 -12.85 -14.19
CA GLN A 277 -29.77 -13.22 -12.82
C GLN A 277 -28.28 -13.62 -12.72
N MET A 278 -27.79 -14.45 -13.64
CA MET A 278 -26.36 -14.82 -13.66
C MET A 278 -25.46 -13.60 -13.86
N ALA A 279 -25.93 -12.58 -14.59
CA ALA A 279 -25.18 -11.35 -14.77
C ALA A 279 -25.11 -10.51 -13.48
N PHE A 280 -26.20 -10.47 -12.70
CA PHE A 280 -26.24 -9.82 -11.39
C PHE A 280 -25.40 -10.56 -10.34
N ASP A 281 -25.37 -11.88 -10.42
CA ASP A 281 -24.52 -12.72 -9.58
C ASP A 281 -23.04 -12.52 -9.94
N ALA A 282 -22.69 -12.41 -11.22
CA ALA A 282 -21.33 -12.11 -11.66
C ALA A 282 -20.83 -10.75 -11.15
N MET A 283 -21.71 -9.74 -11.05
CA MET A 283 -21.33 -8.43 -10.51
C MET A 283 -21.19 -8.40 -8.98
N ALA A 284 -21.50 -9.48 -8.28
CA ALA A 284 -21.12 -9.62 -6.87
C ALA A 284 -19.63 -9.98 -6.71
N ASP A 285 -18.99 -10.54 -7.75
CA ASP A 285 -17.57 -10.86 -7.74
C ASP A 285 -16.71 -9.60 -7.92
N VAL A 286 -15.71 -9.42 -7.06
CA VAL A 286 -14.84 -8.24 -7.03
C VAL A 286 -14.04 -8.07 -8.32
N SER A 287 -13.61 -9.17 -8.97
CA SER A 287 -12.83 -9.10 -10.21
C SER A 287 -13.70 -8.70 -11.39
N TYR A 288 -14.91 -9.25 -11.48
CA TYR A 288 -15.90 -8.85 -12.49
C TYR A 288 -16.37 -7.41 -12.30
N PHE A 289 -16.71 -7.02 -11.07
CA PHE A 289 -17.15 -5.67 -10.75
C PHE A 289 -16.05 -4.64 -11.05
N GLY A 290 -14.81 -4.88 -10.59
CA GLY A 290 -13.66 -4.01 -10.86
C GLY A 290 -13.36 -3.90 -12.35
N THR A 291 -13.44 -5.00 -13.10
CA THR A 291 -13.29 -4.96 -14.57
C THR A 291 -14.40 -4.14 -15.22
N MET A 292 -15.64 -4.25 -14.74
CA MET A 292 -16.77 -3.48 -15.26
C MET A 292 -16.64 -1.99 -14.95
N MET A 293 -16.09 -1.62 -13.78
CA MET A 293 -15.74 -0.22 -13.49
C MET A 293 -14.80 0.34 -14.56
N VAL A 294 -13.77 -0.42 -14.96
CA VAL A 294 -12.85 0.00 -16.03
C VAL A 294 -13.59 0.12 -17.37
N HIS A 295 -14.39 -0.90 -17.73
CA HIS A 295 -15.13 -0.91 -19.00
C HIS A 295 -16.11 0.28 -19.13
N ARG A 296 -16.76 0.66 -18.03
CA ARG A 296 -17.74 1.76 -17.97
C ARG A 296 -17.12 3.13 -17.68
N GLY A 297 -15.79 3.22 -17.54
CA GLY A 297 -15.09 4.48 -17.30
C GLY A 297 -15.16 5.01 -15.87
N PHE A 298 -15.54 4.17 -14.90
CA PHE A 298 -15.47 4.48 -13.47
C PHE A 298 -14.08 4.26 -12.87
N ALA A 299 -13.15 3.67 -13.63
CA ALA A 299 -11.73 3.56 -13.31
C ALA A 299 -10.93 3.51 -14.62
N ASP A 300 -9.66 3.94 -14.60
CA ASP A 300 -8.74 3.86 -15.75
C ASP A 300 -8.02 2.50 -15.83
N GLY A 301 -7.94 1.77 -14.72
CA GLY A 301 -7.26 0.48 -14.65
C GLY A 301 -7.58 -0.32 -13.39
N MET A 302 -7.20 -1.59 -13.40
CA MET A 302 -7.41 -2.52 -12.29
C MET A 302 -6.12 -3.29 -11.98
N VAL A 303 -5.82 -3.51 -10.70
CA VAL A 303 -4.73 -4.39 -10.25
C VAL A 303 -5.29 -5.42 -9.28
N SER A 304 -5.13 -6.70 -9.61
CA SER A 304 -5.60 -7.86 -8.85
C SER A 304 -4.63 -9.03 -9.03
N GLY A 305 -4.80 -10.11 -8.26
CA GLY A 305 -4.01 -11.33 -8.35
C GLY A 305 -3.17 -11.66 -7.12
N ALA A 306 -3.33 -10.91 -6.02
CA ALA A 306 -2.70 -11.22 -4.75
C ALA A 306 -3.33 -12.46 -4.07
N VAL A 307 -4.64 -12.67 -4.26
CA VAL A 307 -5.37 -13.86 -3.79
C VAL A 307 -6.09 -14.61 -4.91
N HIS A 308 -6.45 -13.92 -6.00
CA HIS A 308 -7.09 -14.54 -7.16
C HIS A 308 -6.06 -15.15 -8.12
N THR A 309 -6.45 -16.22 -8.82
CA THR A 309 -5.60 -16.77 -9.88
C THR A 309 -5.50 -15.80 -11.07
N THR A 310 -4.40 -15.89 -11.82
CA THR A 310 -4.22 -15.13 -13.07
C THR A 310 -5.41 -15.33 -14.02
N GLN A 311 -5.93 -16.56 -14.10
CA GLN A 311 -7.10 -16.88 -14.92
C GLN A 311 -8.36 -16.15 -14.45
N HIS A 312 -8.60 -16.07 -13.13
CA HIS A 312 -9.76 -15.38 -12.57
C HIS A 312 -9.72 -13.87 -12.88
N THR A 313 -8.54 -13.26 -12.79
CA THR A 313 -8.34 -11.83 -13.08
C THR A 313 -8.50 -11.51 -14.56
N ILE A 314 -7.95 -12.32 -15.46
CA ILE A 314 -7.93 -12.03 -16.90
C ILE A 314 -9.25 -12.38 -17.59
N ARG A 315 -9.99 -13.39 -17.09
CA ARG A 315 -11.25 -13.84 -17.69
C ARG A 315 -12.25 -12.69 -17.96
N PRO A 316 -12.68 -11.88 -16.97
CA PRO A 316 -13.62 -10.80 -17.22
C PRO A 316 -13.07 -9.77 -18.22
N ALA A 317 -11.77 -9.46 -18.15
CA ALA A 317 -11.13 -8.55 -19.09
C ALA A 317 -11.22 -9.06 -20.54
N LEU A 318 -11.02 -10.36 -20.78
CA LEU A 318 -11.18 -10.95 -22.11
C LEU A 318 -12.64 -11.04 -22.58
N GLU A 319 -13.59 -11.15 -21.65
CA GLU A 319 -15.01 -11.24 -22.01
C GLU A 319 -15.56 -9.92 -22.55
N PHE A 320 -15.17 -8.77 -21.96
CA PHE A 320 -15.78 -7.48 -22.30
C PHE A 320 -14.86 -6.25 -22.40
N ILE A 321 -13.60 -6.28 -21.96
CA ILE A 321 -12.62 -5.22 -22.34
C ILE A 321 -12.01 -5.56 -23.71
N ARG A 322 -11.60 -6.82 -23.87
CA ARG A 322 -10.98 -7.41 -25.09
C ARG A 322 -9.63 -6.78 -25.44
N THR A 323 -9.01 -7.30 -26.49
CA THR A 323 -7.75 -6.78 -27.04
C THR A 323 -8.00 -5.52 -27.87
N ARG A 324 -6.95 -4.71 -28.03
CA ARG A 324 -6.98 -3.59 -28.97
C ARG A 324 -7.13 -4.11 -30.41
N PRO A 325 -7.74 -3.33 -31.33
CA PRO A 325 -7.79 -3.69 -32.75
C PRO A 325 -6.39 -3.98 -33.29
N GLY A 326 -6.25 -5.08 -34.02
CA GLY A 326 -4.96 -5.53 -34.57
C GLY A 326 -4.10 -6.37 -33.63
N CYS A 327 -4.54 -6.64 -32.40
CA CYS A 327 -3.88 -7.60 -31.50
C CYS A 327 -4.77 -8.83 -31.32
N SER A 328 -4.28 -10.00 -31.73
CA SER A 328 -5.04 -11.25 -31.65
C SER A 328 -5.05 -11.86 -30.25
N ILE A 329 -4.01 -11.59 -29.46
CA ILE A 329 -3.79 -12.17 -28.14
C ILE A 329 -3.38 -11.12 -27.10
N VAL A 330 -3.51 -11.47 -25.83
CA VAL A 330 -2.90 -10.76 -24.71
C VAL A 330 -1.55 -11.42 -24.41
N SER A 331 -0.50 -10.63 -24.22
CA SER A 331 0.84 -11.10 -23.85
C SER A 331 1.30 -10.41 -22.56
N SER A 332 2.15 -11.08 -21.78
CA SER A 332 2.83 -10.46 -20.65
C SER A 332 4.18 -9.88 -21.05
N VAL A 333 4.66 -8.93 -20.26
CA VAL A 333 6.04 -8.49 -20.29
C VAL A 333 6.61 -8.43 -18.87
N PHE A 334 7.90 -8.73 -18.74
CA PHE A 334 8.69 -8.51 -17.53
C PHE A 334 9.72 -7.42 -17.80
N PHE A 335 9.80 -6.43 -16.90
CA PHE A 335 10.91 -5.50 -16.85
C PHE A 335 12.06 -6.11 -16.06
N MET A 336 13.16 -6.45 -16.74
CA MET A 336 14.37 -6.97 -16.12
C MET A 336 15.28 -5.81 -15.74
N CYS A 337 15.17 -5.39 -14.48
CA CYS A 337 15.91 -4.26 -13.90
C CYS A 337 17.34 -4.70 -13.50
N LEU A 338 18.28 -4.63 -14.45
CA LEU A 338 19.70 -4.90 -14.22
C LEU A 338 20.42 -3.66 -13.64
N PRO A 339 21.63 -3.79 -13.07
CA PRO A 339 22.32 -2.67 -12.43
C PRO A 339 22.54 -1.44 -13.32
N ASP A 340 22.69 -1.65 -14.63
CA ASP A 340 23.03 -0.60 -15.60
C ASP A 340 22.00 -0.38 -16.71
N ARG A 341 20.92 -1.18 -16.76
CA ARG A 341 19.88 -1.11 -17.80
C ARG A 341 18.60 -1.82 -17.40
N VAL A 342 17.52 -1.50 -18.10
CA VAL A 342 16.23 -2.22 -18.02
C VAL A 342 15.98 -2.92 -19.35
N LEU A 343 15.72 -4.23 -19.32
CA LEU A 343 15.30 -5.01 -20.50
C LEU A 343 13.81 -5.35 -20.40
N VAL A 344 13.19 -5.66 -21.53
CA VAL A 344 11.79 -6.11 -21.60
C VAL A 344 11.77 -7.53 -22.17
N TYR A 345 11.27 -8.49 -21.40
CA TYR A 345 11.10 -9.88 -21.82
C TYR A 345 9.62 -10.15 -22.05
N GLY A 346 9.25 -10.73 -23.20
CA GLY A 346 7.87 -11.11 -23.50
C GLY A 346 7.81 -12.25 -24.52
N ASP A 347 6.83 -13.15 -24.47
CA ASP A 347 5.85 -13.39 -23.41
C ASP A 347 6.40 -14.43 -22.42
N CYS A 348 6.19 -14.24 -21.12
CA CYS A 348 6.70 -15.13 -20.09
C CYS A 348 5.61 -15.72 -19.17
N ALA A 349 4.32 -15.45 -19.42
CA ALA A 349 3.26 -15.86 -18.50
C ALA A 349 1.94 -16.31 -19.15
N ILE A 350 1.56 -15.79 -20.31
CA ILE A 350 0.18 -15.98 -20.82
C ILE A 350 0.10 -17.05 -21.90
N ASN A 351 1.03 -17.05 -22.86
CA ASN A 351 0.98 -17.91 -24.04
C ASN A 351 2.09 -18.98 -23.96
N PRO A 352 1.77 -20.25 -23.63
CA PRO A 352 2.77 -21.31 -23.48
C PRO A 352 3.46 -21.68 -24.80
N ASP A 353 2.68 -21.86 -25.87
CA ASP A 353 3.17 -22.33 -27.18
C ASP A 353 2.72 -21.36 -28.30
N PRO A 354 3.29 -20.13 -28.36
CA PRO A 354 2.91 -19.16 -29.38
C PRO A 354 3.39 -19.57 -30.77
N ASN A 355 2.52 -19.44 -31.76
CA ASN A 355 2.89 -19.62 -33.17
C ASN A 355 3.63 -18.39 -33.73
N ALA A 356 4.05 -18.45 -35.00
CA ALA A 356 4.82 -17.37 -35.62
C ALA A 356 4.09 -16.02 -35.67
N GLU A 357 2.78 -16.00 -35.95
CA GLU A 357 1.97 -14.77 -35.97
C GLU A 357 1.84 -14.19 -34.56
N GLN A 358 1.59 -15.05 -33.57
CA GLN A 358 1.51 -14.67 -32.16
C GLN A 358 2.84 -14.13 -31.63
N LEU A 359 3.97 -14.73 -32.02
CA LEU A 359 5.30 -14.22 -31.70
C LEU A 359 5.57 -12.83 -32.30
N ALA A 360 5.07 -12.57 -33.52
CA ALA A 360 5.13 -11.23 -34.10
C ALA A 360 4.26 -10.23 -33.34
N ASP A 361 3.03 -10.61 -32.96
CA ASP A 361 2.15 -9.79 -32.12
C ASP A 361 2.79 -9.47 -30.76
N ILE A 362 3.39 -10.47 -30.11
CA ILE A 362 4.12 -10.33 -28.83
C ILE A 362 5.29 -9.35 -28.99
N ALA A 363 6.07 -9.45 -30.06
CA ALA A 363 7.21 -8.58 -30.31
C ALA A 363 6.77 -7.11 -30.48
N ILE A 364 5.71 -6.88 -31.26
CA ILE A 364 5.16 -5.54 -31.51
C ILE A 364 4.59 -4.95 -30.21
N SER A 365 3.77 -5.70 -29.48
CA SER A 365 3.15 -5.24 -28.23
C SER A 365 4.19 -4.97 -27.13
N SER A 366 5.23 -5.80 -27.06
CA SER A 366 6.36 -5.61 -26.13
C SER A 366 7.16 -4.37 -26.47
N ALA A 367 7.38 -4.08 -27.76
CA ALA A 367 8.07 -2.87 -28.21
C ALA A 367 7.25 -1.60 -27.93
N GLU A 368 5.94 -1.62 -28.13
CA GLU A 368 5.05 -0.53 -27.72
C GLU A 368 5.12 -0.28 -26.21
N THR A 369 5.13 -1.36 -25.42
CA THR A 369 5.27 -1.27 -23.96
C THR A 369 6.64 -0.74 -23.55
N ALA A 370 7.73 -1.20 -24.16
CA ALA A 370 9.07 -0.66 -23.91
C ALA A 370 9.11 0.85 -24.17
N ARG A 371 8.58 1.29 -25.32
CA ARG A 371 8.54 2.71 -25.71
C ARG A 371 7.69 3.54 -24.74
N SER A 372 6.53 3.03 -24.31
CA SER A 372 5.68 3.74 -23.34
C SER A 372 6.35 3.87 -21.96
N PHE A 373 7.39 3.08 -21.67
CA PHE A 373 8.24 3.17 -20.48
C PHE A 373 9.57 3.88 -20.72
N GLY A 374 9.76 4.54 -21.87
CA GLY A 374 10.96 5.32 -22.18
C GLY A 374 12.18 4.46 -22.54
N ILE A 375 11.97 3.19 -22.88
CA ILE A 375 13.01 2.26 -23.32
C ILE A 375 12.98 2.20 -24.84
N GLU A 376 14.10 2.53 -25.49
CA GLU A 376 14.21 2.45 -26.95
C GLU A 376 14.14 0.97 -27.40
N PRO A 377 13.12 0.56 -28.17
CA PRO A 377 12.94 -0.85 -28.49
C PRO A 377 14.01 -1.37 -29.47
N ARG A 378 14.79 -2.34 -29.04
CA ARG A 378 15.67 -3.16 -29.89
C ARG A 378 15.29 -4.62 -29.70
N ILE A 379 14.51 -5.14 -30.64
CA ILE A 379 13.86 -6.44 -30.51
C ILE A 379 14.83 -7.55 -30.95
N ALA A 380 14.96 -8.59 -30.13
CA ALA A 380 15.66 -9.83 -30.47
C ALA A 380 14.69 -11.01 -30.31
N MET A 381 14.41 -11.71 -31.42
CA MET A 381 13.63 -12.95 -31.41
C MET A 381 14.55 -14.11 -31.01
N LEU A 382 14.35 -14.67 -29.82
CA LEU A 382 15.22 -15.72 -29.30
C LEU A 382 14.89 -17.09 -29.93
N SER A 383 15.94 -17.87 -30.17
CA SER A 383 15.88 -19.25 -30.62
C SER A 383 17.12 -19.99 -30.13
N TYR A 384 17.09 -21.32 -30.13
CA TYR A 384 18.27 -22.14 -29.86
C TYR A 384 19.35 -22.00 -30.97
N SER A 385 18.98 -21.47 -32.14
CA SER A 385 19.84 -21.27 -33.30
C SER A 385 19.91 -19.80 -33.72
N THR A 386 21.01 -19.41 -34.35
CA THR A 386 21.20 -18.07 -34.90
C THR A 386 21.37 -18.18 -36.41
N GLY A 387 20.53 -17.46 -37.18
CA GLY A 387 20.55 -17.53 -38.64
C GLY A 387 20.22 -18.94 -39.13
N GLU A 388 21.17 -19.59 -39.80
CA GLU A 388 21.00 -20.94 -40.35
C GLU A 388 21.61 -22.06 -39.49
N SER A 389 22.09 -21.77 -38.28
CA SER A 389 22.93 -22.70 -37.49
C SER A 389 22.21 -23.95 -36.96
N GLY A 390 20.89 -24.03 -37.07
CA GLY A 390 20.05 -25.13 -36.55
C GLY A 390 19.44 -26.03 -37.63
N LYS A 391 19.98 -26.00 -38.86
CA LYS A 391 19.55 -26.91 -39.95
C LYS A 391 20.00 -28.34 -39.74
#